data_AF-A0AAN5C621-F1
#
_entry.id   AF-A0AAN5C621-F1
#
_cell.length_a   1.000
_cell.length_b   1.000
_cell.length_c   1.000
_cell.angle_alpha   90.00
_cell.angle_beta   90.00
_cell.angle_gamma   90.00
#
_symmetry.space_group_name_H-M   'P 1'
#
loop_
_entity.id
_entity.type
_entity.pdbx_description
1 polymer ?
#
loop_
_entity_poly.entity_id
_entity_poly.type
_entity_poly.pdbx_seq_one_letter_code
_entity_poly.pdbx_strand_id
1 'polypeptide(L)' 'SSTLLYFKHISEIKGPFNERRIQEWYRLGLFENACLFYFVKPGTASDDSTSSFALEELRTRNGIGAPFHLPSDAAPAEKT' A
#
# COMPACT_ATOMS: atom_id res chain seq x y z
N SER A 1 5.61 -8.66 13.28
CA SER A 1 5.75 -8.97 11.85
C SER A 1 5.58 -7.70 11.06
N SER A 2 6.55 -7.35 10.21
CA SER A 2 6.50 -6.11 9.42
C SER A 2 5.66 -6.31 8.16
N THR A 3 4.70 -5.42 7.90
CA THR A 3 3.88 -5.42 6.69
C THR A 3 4.73 -5.22 5.44
N LEU A 4 4.40 -5.94 4.36
CA LEU A 4 4.99 -5.76 3.04
C LEU A 4 4.05 -4.93 2.17
N LEU A 5 4.62 -3.99 1.42
CA LEU A 5 3.89 -3.17 0.48
C LEU A 5 4.16 -3.60 -0.95
N TYR A 6 3.10 -3.58 -1.74
CA TYR A 6 3.16 -3.65 -3.20
C TYR A 6 2.45 -2.44 -3.77
N PHE A 7 2.76 -2.07 -5.01
CA PHE A 7 1.99 -1.08 -5.74
C PHE A 7 1.73 -1.53 -7.18
N LYS A 8 0.61 -1.09 -7.77
CA LYS A 8 0.29 -1.37 -9.17
C LYS A 8 0.83 -0.25 -10.05
N HIS A 9 1.71 -0.61 -10.98
CA HIS A 9 2.20 0.30 -12.01
C HIS A 9 1.72 -0.20 -13.36
N ILE A 10 0.86 0.59 -14.01
CA ILE A 10 0.20 0.24 -15.27
C ILE A 10 -0.69 -1.00 -15.06
N SER A 11 -0.16 -2.21 -15.28
CA SER A 11 -0.88 -3.47 -15.13
C SER A 11 -0.10 -4.52 -14.35
N GLU A 12 1.04 -4.14 -13.77
CA GLU A 12 1.89 -5.06 -13.01
C GLU A 12 1.95 -4.64 -11.54
N ILE A 13 1.80 -5.63 -10.66
CA ILE A 13 2.03 -5.45 -9.23
C ILE A 13 3.53 -5.55 -8.96
N LYS A 14 4.10 -4.51 -8.34
CA LYS A 14 5.53 -4.41 -8.00
C LYS A 14 5.70 -4.59 -6.50
N GLY A 15 6.61 -5.48 -6.10
CA GLY A 15 6.96 -5.72 -4.70
C GLY A 15 7.41 -7.17 -4.46
N PRO A 16 7.54 -7.60 -3.20
CA PRO A 16 7.27 -6.80 -1.99
C PRO A 16 8.37 -5.77 -1.71
N PHE A 17 7.98 -4.64 -1.12
CA PHE A 17 8.87 -3.63 -0.57
C PHE A 17 8.53 -3.35 0.89
N ASN A 18 9.52 -2.86 1.64
CA ASN A 18 9.25 -2.34 2.97
C ASN A 18 8.73 -0.90 2.90
N GLU A 19 8.09 -0.44 3.98
CA GLU A 19 7.51 0.89 4.07
C GLU A 19 8.53 2.00 3.83
N ARG A 20 9.73 1.87 4.40
CA ARG A 20 10.81 2.85 4.24
C ARG A 20 11.10 3.14 2.76
N ARG A 21 11.25 2.10 1.94
CA ARG A 21 11.58 2.24 0.52
C ARG A 21 10.46 2.91 -0.27
N ILE A 22 9.21 2.53 -0.01
CA ILE A 22 8.04 3.16 -0.65
C ILE A 22 7.92 4.63 -0.23
N GLN A 23 8.14 4.93 1.05
CA GLN A 23 8.11 6.28 1.59
C GLN A 23 9.20 7.18 0.96
N GLU A 24 10.40 6.65 0.73
CA GLU A 24 11.48 7.35 0.01
C GLU A 24 11.05 7.69 -1.43
N TRP A 25 10.49 6.73 -2.17
CA TRP A 25 9.98 6.97 -3.54
C TRP A 25 8.81 7.94 -3.62
N TYR A 26 7.91 7.90 -2.65
CA TYR A 26 6.83 8.88 -2.53
C TYR A 26 7.35 10.29 -2.33
N ARG A 27 8.37 10.48 -1.49
CA ARG A 27 9.02 11.79 -1.29
C ARG A 27 9.71 12.31 -2.56
N LEU A 28 10.11 11.41 -3.46
CA LEU A 28 10.63 11.75 -4.77
C LEU A 28 9.55 12.05 -5.81
N GLY A 29 8.26 11.93 -5.46
CA GLY A 29 7.14 12.20 -6.37
C GLY A 29 6.92 11.12 -7.43
N LEU A 30 7.37 9.88 -7.19
CA LEU A 30 7.28 8.78 -8.16
C LEU A 30 5.89 8.13 -8.27
N PHE A 31 4.92 8.58 -7.48
CA PHE A 31 3.58 8.01 -7.44
C PHE A 31 2.50 9.05 -7.70
N GLU A 32 1.56 8.68 -8.56
CA GLU A 32 0.35 9.46 -8.81
C GLU A 32 -0.70 9.20 -7.72
N ASN A 33 -1.65 10.13 -7.57
CA ASN A 33 -2.74 10.01 -6.61
C ASN A 33 -3.59 8.73 -6.78
N ALA A 34 -3.75 8.28 -8.03
CA ALA A 34 -4.49 7.07 -8.38
C ALA A 34 -3.68 5.77 -8.23
N CYS A 35 -2.38 5.85 -7.90
CA CYS A 35 -1.54 4.68 -7.70
C CYS A 35 -2.10 3.82 -6.56
N LEU A 36 -2.30 2.52 -6.82
CA LEU A 36 -2.87 1.57 -5.88
C LEU A 36 -1.76 0.89 -5.07
N PHE A 37 -1.93 0.84 -3.76
CA PHE A 37 -1.04 0.20 -2.82
C PHE A 37 -1.73 -0.97 -2.11
N TYR A 38 -1.01 -2.07 -1.97
CA TYR A 38 -1.48 -3.29 -1.33
C TYR A 38 -0.63 -3.56 -0.10
N PHE A 39 -1.28 -3.89 1.01
CA PHE A 39 -0.63 -4.16 2.27
C PHE A 39 -0.80 -5.63 2.62
N VAL A 40 0.30 -6.35 2.66
CA VAL A 40 0.28 -7.81 2.73
C VAL A 40 1.12 -8.28 3.90
N LYS A 41 0.59 -9.24 4.66
CA LYS A 41 1.34 -9.88 5.75
C LYS A 41 2.44 -10.78 5.15
N PRO A 42 3.60 -10.91 5.80
CA PRO A 42 4.60 -11.89 5.36
C PRO A 42 3.98 -13.29 5.26
N GLY A 43 4.25 -14.00 4.16
CA GLY A 43 3.72 -15.35 3.92
C GLY A 43 2.38 -15.41 3.19
N THR A 44 1.74 -14.26 2.89
CA THR A 44 0.59 -14.17 1.98
C THR A 44 1.02 -13.65 0.61
N ALA A 45 0.44 -14.20 -0.47
CA ALA A 45 0.63 -13.69 -1.83
C ALA A 45 -0.24 -12.44 -2.06
N SER A 46 0.26 -11.47 -2.83
CA SER A 46 -0.53 -10.36 -3.33
C SER A 46 -1.06 -10.70 -4.73
N ASP A 47 -2.36 -10.58 -4.94
CA ASP A 47 -3.01 -10.66 -6.24
C ASP A 47 -4.05 -9.54 -6.39
N ASP A 48 -4.74 -9.47 -7.55
CA ASP A 48 -5.79 -8.46 -7.79
C ASP A 48 -7.01 -8.60 -6.85
N SER A 49 -7.11 -9.68 -6.05
CA SER A 49 -8.14 -9.84 -5.02
C SER A 49 -7.74 -9.28 -3.66
N THR A 50 -6.47 -8.89 -3.50
CA THR A 50 -5.94 -8.28 -2.29
C THR A 50 -6.47 -6.85 -2.14
N SER A 51 -6.97 -6.51 -0.94
CA SER A 51 -7.42 -5.14 -0.65
C SER A 51 -6.33 -4.11 -0.95
N SER A 52 -6.72 -3.06 -1.68
CA SER A 52 -5.83 -1.98 -2.11
C SER A 52 -6.38 -0.62 -1.74
N PHE A 53 -5.49 0.35 -1.54
CA PHE A 53 -5.84 1.75 -1.30
C PHE A 53 -5.14 2.64 -2.31
N ALA A 54 -5.85 3.65 -2.83
CA ALA A 54 -5.22 4.67 -3.66
C ALA A 54 -4.33 5.59 -2.81
N LEU A 55 -3.30 6.19 -3.41
CA LEU A 55 -2.41 7.12 -2.69
C LEU A 55 -3.17 8.30 -2.08
N GLU A 56 -4.15 8.85 -2.78
CA GLU A 56 -4.99 9.94 -2.28
C GLU A 56 -5.77 9.55 -1.01
N GLU A 57 -6.30 8.33 -0.99
CA GLU A 57 -7.01 7.78 0.16
C GLU A 57 -6.05 7.60 1.35
N LEU A 58 -4.85 7.07 1.11
CA LEU A 58 -3.82 6.92 2.12
C LEU A 58 -3.37 8.27 2.70
N ARG A 59 -3.18 9.29 1.85
CA ARG A 59 -2.85 10.65 2.28
C ARG A 59 -3.97 11.28 3.12
N THR A 60 -5.22 10.99 2.77
CA THR A 60 -6.39 11.49 3.50
C THR A 60 -6.52 10.85 4.87
N ARG A 61 -6.22 9.55 4.99
CA ARG A 61 -6.35 8.79 6.25
C ARG A 61 -5.17 8.96 7.19
N ASN A 62 -3.95 8.90 6.65
CA ASN A 62 -2.71 8.84 7.44
C ASN A 62 -1.90 10.15 7.40
N GLY A 63 -2.30 11.10 6.55
CA GLY A 63 -1.60 12.35 6.34
C GLY A 63 -0.58 12.30 5.19
N ILE A 64 -0.29 13.49 4.66
CA ILE A 64 0.57 13.66 3.48
C ILE A 64 2.03 13.33 3.78
N GLY A 65 2.48 13.42 5.04
CA GLY A 65 3.88 13.21 5.43
C GLY A 65 4.32 11.74 5.41
N ALA A 66 3.43 10.81 5.78
CA ALA A 66 3.71 9.38 5.90
C ALA A 66 2.47 8.52 5.59
N PRO A 67 2.04 8.45 4.31
CA PRO A 67 0.75 7.85 3.97
C PRO A 67 0.71 6.31 4.07
N PHE A 68 1.86 5.62 4.13
CA PHE A 68 1.94 4.16 4.00
C PHE A 68 1.90 3.38 5.32
N HIS A 69 1.33 3.96 6.38
CA HIS A 69 1.06 3.23 7.61
C HIS A 69 -0.20 2.37 7.42
N LEU A 70 -0.16 1.12 7.89
CA LEU A 70 -1.37 0.29 7.89
C LEU A 70 -2.41 0.96 8.80
N PRO A 71 -3.63 1.25 8.34
CA PRO A 71 -4.68 1.75 9.23
C PRO A 71 -4.91 0.72 10.34
N SER A 72 -4.96 1.14 11.60
CA SER A 72 -5.21 0.22 12.74
C SER A 72 -6.56 -0.50 12.63
N ASP A 73 -7.49 0.07 11.85
CA ASP A 73 -8.83 -0.45 11.55
C ASP A 73 -8.92 -1.24 10.23
N ALA A 74 -7.80 -1.48 9.53
CA ALA A 74 -7.78 -2.39 8.40
C ALA A 74 -7.79 -3.85 8.91
N ALA A 75 -8.86 -4.22 9.62
CA ALA A 75 -9.25 -5.61 9.73
C ALA A 75 -9.39 -6.16 8.29
N PRO A 76 -8.86 -7.36 7.98
CA PRO A 76 -9.21 -8.00 6.73
C PRO A 76 -10.73 -8.07 6.69
N ALA A 77 -11.34 -7.67 5.57
CA ALA A 77 -12.75 -7.92 5.36
C ALA A 77 -12.96 -9.44 5.42
N GLU A 78 -13.32 -9.96 6.60
CA GLU A 78 -13.84 -11.30 6.74
C GLU A 78 -15.14 -11.32 5.93
N LYS A 79 -15.07 -11.94 4.76
CA LYS A 79 -16.24 -12.29 3.96
C LYS A 79 -17.14 -13.16 4.85
N THR A 80 -18.29 -12.62 5.24
CA THR A 80 -19.40 -13.39 5.80
C THR A 80 -20.06 -14.22 4.71
#